data_AF-A0A2B7ZSN5-F1
#
_entry.id   AF-A0A2B7ZSN5-F1
#
_cell.length_a   1.000
_cell.length_b   1.000
_cell.length_c   1.000
_cell.angle_alpha   90.00
_cell.angle_beta   90.00
_cell.angle_gamma   90.00
#
_symmetry.space_group_name_H-M   'P 1'
#
loop_
_entity.id
_entity.type
_entity.pdbx_description
1 polymer ?
#
loop_
_entity_poly.entity_id
_entity_poly.type
_entity_poly.pdbx_seq_one_letter_code
_entity_poly.pdbx_strand_id
1 'polypeptide(L)'
;MGRYNLTALRVRRTALATTQCGKPGTRQPWLDVMADIPPASILVRNQAPSHPIIKQRMKTIPGKPQPQIEIKMSGGRKLTSKKPSRIFQPKEIRYEEDQLRKEFFRDHPWELARPRVVLENDGNDHRRYNWQNIQQPGKKLDGESVVQRQLYLLNNVPDITKGAAYDIARREFYQLRLQEDVERRVAQEEALATGAYFGPDMHTVGMELENQEYEKWKVWAEGENQAMEQRLAAFTGSTGPREESGEAEDETPLIDEEDVIVPPEEAEVEVPSRSPI
;
A
#
# COMPACT_ATOMS: atom_id res chain seq x y z
N MET A 1 -20.15 -10.08 27.34
CA MET A 1 -18.90 -10.87 27.50
C MET A 1 -19.22 -12.30 27.08
N GLY A 2 -18.76 -12.73 25.90
CA GLY A 2 -18.96 -14.12 25.45
C GLY A 2 -18.33 -15.09 26.45
N ARG A 3 -18.99 -16.22 26.72
CA ARG A 3 -18.44 -17.27 27.59
C ARG A 3 -17.23 -17.90 26.88
N TYR A 4 -16.07 -17.92 27.52
CA TYR A 4 -14.89 -18.59 26.98
C TYR A 4 -15.09 -20.11 26.96
N ASN A 5 -14.94 -20.73 25.79
CA ASN A 5 -14.96 -22.18 25.68
C ASN A 5 -13.56 -22.76 25.97
N LEU A 6 -13.42 -23.48 27.08
CA LEU A 6 -12.14 -24.08 27.52
C LEU A 6 -12.04 -25.58 27.21
N THR A 7 -13.00 -26.17 26.49
CA THR A 7 -13.00 -27.61 26.20
C THR A 7 -11.76 -28.02 25.42
N ALA A 8 -11.37 -27.23 24.42
CA ALA A 8 -10.19 -27.48 23.57
C ALA A 8 -8.86 -27.47 24.35
N LEU A 9 -8.73 -26.64 25.39
CA LEU A 9 -7.51 -26.59 26.22
C LEU A 9 -7.48 -27.70 27.28
N ARG A 10 -8.62 -28.29 27.61
CA ARG A 10 -8.77 -29.28 28.69
C ARG A 10 -8.93 -30.72 28.19
N VAL A 11 -8.68 -30.98 26.90
CA VAL A 11 -8.87 -32.29 26.27
C VAL A 11 -8.10 -33.41 26.99
N ARG A 12 -6.85 -33.15 27.39
CA ARG A 12 -6.06 -34.11 28.19
C ARG A 12 -6.71 -34.42 29.54
N ARG A 13 -7.22 -33.39 30.23
CA ARG A 13 -7.89 -33.54 31.53
C ARG A 13 -9.19 -34.33 31.40
N THR A 14 -9.98 -34.07 30.35
CA THR A 14 -11.22 -34.81 30.08
C THR A 14 -10.94 -36.25 29.70
N ALA A 15 -9.91 -36.50 28.88
CA ALA A 15 -9.50 -37.86 28.50
C ALA A 15 -9.05 -38.68 29.72
N LEU A 16 -8.19 -38.10 30.58
CA LEU A 16 -7.80 -38.74 31.85
C LEU A 16 -9.00 -39.06 32.74
N ALA A 17 -9.95 -38.12 32.87
CA ALA A 17 -11.16 -38.35 33.64
C ALA A 17 -12.02 -39.49 33.05
N THR A 18 -12.15 -39.58 31.73
CA THR A 18 -12.91 -40.68 31.09
C THR A 18 -12.27 -42.05 31.30
N THR A 19 -10.93 -42.14 31.29
CA THR A 19 -10.19 -43.36 31.59
C THR A 19 -10.34 -43.75 33.07
N GLN A 20 -10.28 -42.78 33.99
CA GLN A 20 -10.49 -43.01 35.42
C GLN A 20 -11.90 -43.50 35.76
N CYS A 21 -12.93 -43.05 35.02
CA CYS A 21 -14.31 -43.53 35.17
C CYS A 21 -14.55 -44.94 34.60
N GLY A 22 -13.50 -45.67 34.20
CA GLY A 22 -13.62 -47.07 33.78
C GLY A 22 -14.23 -47.28 32.40
N LYS A 23 -14.30 -46.26 31.54
CA LYS A 23 -14.71 -46.45 30.14
C LYS A 23 -13.64 -47.27 29.41
N PRO A 24 -13.97 -48.48 28.91
CA PRO A 24 -12.98 -49.33 28.25
C PRO A 24 -12.57 -48.69 26.92
N GLY A 25 -11.27 -48.48 26.76
CA GLY A 25 -10.69 -47.94 25.53
C GLY A 25 -9.18 -47.92 25.59
N THR A 26 -8.54 -48.07 24.44
CA THR A 26 -7.08 -47.94 24.30
C THR A 26 -6.65 -46.53 24.71
N ARG A 27 -5.62 -46.42 25.58
CA ARG A 27 -5.01 -45.13 25.93
C ARG A 27 -4.60 -44.42 24.64
N GLN A 28 -5.05 -43.19 24.49
CA GLN A 28 -4.78 -42.43 23.29
C GLN A 28 -3.28 -42.05 23.23
N PRO A 29 -2.57 -42.31 22.13
CA PRO A 29 -1.13 -42.07 22.02
C PRO A 29 -0.71 -40.61 22.28
N TRP A 30 -1.56 -39.64 21.94
CA TRP A 30 -1.27 -38.22 22.12
C TRP A 30 -1.29 -37.74 23.59
N LEU A 31 -1.85 -38.53 24.51
CA LEU A 31 -2.02 -38.14 25.92
C LEU A 31 -0.68 -37.92 26.64
N ASP A 32 0.33 -38.69 26.23
CA ASP A 32 1.69 -38.68 26.77
C ASP A 32 2.47 -37.52 26.16
N VAL A 33 2.33 -37.31 24.85
CA VAL A 33 2.89 -36.15 24.13
C VAL A 33 2.36 -34.81 24.71
N MET A 34 1.07 -34.73 25.03
CA MET A 34 0.48 -33.55 25.69
C MET A 34 0.87 -33.41 27.17
N ALA A 35 1.46 -34.45 27.79
CA ALA A 35 2.06 -34.33 29.11
C ALA A 35 3.40 -33.60 29.03
N ASP A 36 4.19 -33.96 28.03
CA ASP A 36 5.52 -33.41 27.79
C ASP A 36 5.44 -31.99 27.21
N ILE A 37 4.45 -31.73 26.36
CA ILE A 37 4.21 -30.44 25.71
C ILE A 37 2.81 -29.93 26.09
N PRO A 38 2.66 -29.30 27.27
CA PRO A 38 1.38 -28.73 27.67
C PRO A 38 1.01 -27.51 26.80
N PRO A 39 -0.29 -27.27 26.55
CA PRO A 39 -0.74 -26.10 25.78
C PRO A 39 -0.45 -24.79 26.53
N ALA A 40 -0.16 -23.72 25.79
CA ALA A 40 0.12 -22.39 26.35
C ALA A 40 -1.13 -21.68 26.92
N SER A 41 -0.93 -20.72 27.82
CA SER A 41 -2.01 -19.88 28.35
C SER A 41 -2.42 -18.78 27.36
N ILE A 42 -3.61 -18.90 26.76
CA ILE A 42 -4.07 -17.99 25.68
C ILE A 42 -4.85 -16.77 26.23
N LEU A 43 -5.36 -16.83 27.47
CA LEU A 43 -6.35 -15.88 28.01
C LEU A 43 -5.76 -14.73 28.82
N VAL A 44 -4.50 -14.38 28.61
CA VAL A 44 -3.86 -13.24 29.27
C VAL A 44 -3.71 -12.10 28.26
N ARG A 45 -4.27 -10.93 28.58
CA ARG A 45 -4.03 -9.72 27.79
C ARG A 45 -2.73 -9.09 28.27
N ASN A 46 -1.66 -9.26 27.49
CA ASN A 46 -0.38 -8.64 27.77
C ASN A 46 -0.38 -7.18 27.29
N GLN A 47 0.41 -6.33 27.95
CA GLN A 47 0.61 -4.95 27.49
C GLN A 47 1.40 -4.96 26.17
N ALA A 48 0.98 -4.14 25.21
CA ALA A 48 1.66 -4.07 23.92
C ALA A 48 3.04 -3.38 24.06
N PRO A 49 4.09 -3.90 23.40
CA PRO A 49 5.40 -3.25 23.38
C PRO A 49 5.31 -1.83 22.81
N SER A 50 6.18 -0.94 23.29
CA SER A 50 6.25 0.43 22.80
C SER A 50 7.22 0.51 21.62
N HIS A 51 6.77 1.09 20.50
CA HIS A 51 7.59 1.34 19.31
C HIS A 51 7.86 2.85 19.15
N PRO A 52 8.83 3.43 19.89
CA PRO A 52 9.20 4.83 19.69
C PRO A 52 9.95 5.00 18.36
N ILE A 53 9.81 6.16 17.73
CA ILE A 53 10.63 6.48 16.55
C ILE A 53 12.04 6.81 17.07
N ILE A 54 13.01 6.03 16.61
CA ILE A 54 14.42 6.19 16.92
C ILE A 54 15.07 6.94 15.78
N LYS A 55 15.77 8.03 16.09
CA LYS A 55 16.57 8.79 15.12
C LYS A 55 18.01 8.76 15.57
N GLN A 56 18.85 8.06 14.82
CA GLN A 56 20.28 8.01 15.04
C GLN A 56 20.95 9.11 14.21
N ARG A 57 21.79 9.97 14.78
CA ARG A 57 22.53 10.97 13.99
C ARG A 57 23.96 11.05 14.45
N MET A 58 24.88 11.23 13.52
CA MET A 58 26.28 11.49 13.84
C MET A 58 26.48 13.00 14.05
N LYS A 59 27.07 13.39 15.18
CA LYS A 59 27.39 14.78 15.45
C LYS A 59 28.82 14.97 15.92
N THR A 60 29.42 16.09 15.56
CA THR A 60 30.64 16.56 16.21
C THR A 60 30.27 17.29 17.49
N ILE A 61 30.78 16.79 18.62
CA ILE A 61 30.61 17.47 19.90
C ILE A 61 31.77 18.46 20.04
N PRO A 62 31.51 19.75 20.30
CA PRO A 62 32.58 20.72 20.53
C PRO A 62 33.44 20.26 21.72
N GLY A 63 34.73 20.03 21.46
CA GLY A 63 35.71 19.60 22.47
C GLY A 63 36.07 18.10 22.45
N LYS A 64 35.47 17.28 21.60
CA LYS A 64 35.91 15.88 21.39
C LYS A 64 36.42 15.68 19.95
N PRO A 65 37.52 14.93 19.74
CA PRO A 65 38.10 14.73 18.42
C PRO A 65 37.30 13.75 17.55
N GLN A 66 36.53 12.83 18.17
CA GLN A 66 35.75 11.83 17.45
C GLN A 66 34.26 12.18 17.46
N PRO A 67 33.57 12.06 16.32
CA PRO A 67 32.12 12.23 16.25
C PRO A 67 31.40 11.16 17.07
N GLN A 68 30.32 11.55 17.77
CA GLN A 68 29.53 10.65 18.60
C GLN A 68 28.14 10.47 18.01
N ILE A 69 27.59 9.26 18.19
CA ILE A 69 26.23 8.92 17.77
C ILE A 69 25.24 9.46 18.82
N GLU A 70 24.40 10.40 18.42
CA GLU A 70 23.26 10.84 19.21
C GLU A 70 22.01 10.04 18.81
N ILE A 71 21.46 9.28 19.75
CA ILE A 71 20.20 8.56 19.57
C ILE A 71 19.09 9.36 20.24
N LYS A 72 18.20 9.94 19.43
CA LYS A 72 17.01 10.64 19.91
C LYS A 72 15.81 9.71 19.76
N MET A 73 15.19 9.36 20.89
CA MET A 73 13.91 8.65 20.90
C MET A 73 12.78 9.66 21.02
N SER A 74 11.99 9.85 19.97
CA SER A 74 10.71 10.54 20.12
C SER A 74 9.68 9.52 20.60
N GLY A 75 9.51 9.45 21.93
CA GLY A 75 8.44 8.68 22.54
C GLY A 75 7.08 9.23 22.13
N GLY A 76 6.13 8.33 21.84
CA GLY A 76 4.75 8.70 21.53
C GLY A 76 4.18 9.68 22.56
N ARG A 77 3.22 10.51 22.11
CA ARG A 77 2.58 11.59 22.88
C ARG A 77 2.40 11.17 24.35
N LYS A 78 3.02 11.90 25.29
CA LYS A 78 2.87 11.63 26.73
C LYS A 78 1.37 11.60 27.04
N LEU A 79 0.87 10.46 27.52
CA LEU A 79 -0.52 10.31 27.91
C LEU A 79 -0.81 11.30 29.03
N THR A 80 -1.60 12.34 28.75
CA THR A 80 -1.96 13.38 29.70
C THR A 80 -3.12 12.95 30.62
N SER A 81 -3.79 11.84 30.30
CA SER A 81 -4.92 11.34 31.08
C SER A 81 -4.44 10.41 32.20
N LYS A 82 -5.03 10.60 33.40
CA LYS A 82 -4.80 9.74 34.57
C LYS A 82 -5.32 8.30 34.38
N LYS A 83 -6.11 8.04 33.34
CA LYS A 83 -6.71 6.74 32.99
C LYS A 83 -6.59 6.51 31.48
N PRO A 84 -5.46 5.95 31.00
CA PRO A 84 -5.30 5.69 29.59
C PRO A 84 -6.19 4.52 29.15
N SER A 85 -6.99 4.75 28.10
CA SER A 85 -7.68 3.67 27.39
C SER A 85 -6.71 2.97 26.44
N ARG A 86 -7.04 1.74 25.99
CA ARG A 86 -6.30 1.00 24.93
C ARG A 86 -4.87 0.58 25.28
N ILE A 87 -4.54 0.39 26.57
CA ILE A 87 -3.21 -0.08 27.03
C ILE A 87 -2.83 -1.45 26.43
N PHE A 88 -3.83 -2.31 26.22
CA PHE A 88 -3.67 -3.66 25.68
C PHE A 88 -3.81 -3.73 24.14
N GLN A 89 -4.01 -2.59 23.48
CA GLN A 89 -4.12 -2.55 22.03
C GLN A 89 -2.72 -2.56 21.41
N PRO A 90 -2.46 -3.38 20.37
CA PRO A 90 -1.23 -3.30 19.59
C PRO A 90 -0.98 -1.87 19.09
N LYS A 91 0.24 -1.39 19.25
CA LYS A 91 0.63 -0.04 18.82
C LYS A 91 1.15 -0.07 17.39
N GLU A 92 0.90 0.99 16.65
CA GLU A 92 1.46 1.18 15.32
C GLU A 92 3.00 1.19 15.36
N ILE A 93 3.61 0.47 14.45
CA ILE A 93 5.05 0.49 14.22
C ILE A 93 5.33 1.64 13.27
N ARG A 94 6.23 2.55 13.67
CA ARG A 94 6.59 3.73 12.87
C ARG A 94 8.10 3.83 12.74
N TYR A 95 8.55 4.10 11.54
CA TYR A 95 9.96 4.24 11.20
C TYR A 95 10.29 5.67 10.77
N GLU A 96 11.57 6.06 10.83
CA GLU A 96 11.96 7.39 10.36
C GLU A 96 11.96 7.47 8.82
N GLU A 97 12.22 6.33 8.20
CA GLU A 97 12.21 6.06 6.77
C GLU A 97 10.83 6.28 6.14
N ASP A 98 9.75 6.06 6.89
CA ASP A 98 8.38 6.26 6.39
C ASP A 98 8.14 7.72 6.00
N GLN A 99 8.74 8.66 6.74
CA GLN A 99 8.67 10.08 6.39
C GLN A 99 9.51 10.38 5.14
N LEU A 100 10.68 9.75 5.01
CA LEU A 100 11.56 9.91 3.84
C LEU A 100 10.92 9.37 2.56
N ARG A 101 10.28 8.19 2.64
CA ARG A 101 9.53 7.58 1.54
C ARG A 101 8.41 8.50 1.05
N LYS A 102 7.62 9.05 1.98
CA LYS A 102 6.53 9.98 1.64
C LYS A 102 7.03 11.22 0.91
N GLU A 103 8.14 11.81 1.37
CA GLU A 103 8.74 12.97 0.73
C GLU A 103 9.26 12.61 -0.67
N PHE A 104 9.98 11.50 -0.81
CA PHE A 104 10.52 11.07 -2.10
C PHE A 104 9.45 10.79 -3.15
N PHE A 105 8.43 9.99 -2.83
CA PHE A 105 7.38 9.61 -3.79
C PHE A 105 6.40 10.75 -4.09
N ARG A 106 6.27 11.74 -3.20
CA ARG A 106 5.54 12.97 -3.50
C ARG A 106 6.27 13.79 -4.56
N ASP A 107 7.59 13.90 -4.45
CA ASP A 107 8.41 14.64 -5.40
C ASP A 107 8.57 13.87 -6.73
N HIS A 108 8.48 12.54 -6.71
CA HIS A 108 8.62 11.65 -7.88
C HIS A 108 7.42 10.71 -8.06
N PRO A 109 6.25 11.21 -8.46
CA PRO A 109 5.05 10.38 -8.61
C PRO A 109 5.25 9.22 -9.61
N TRP A 110 5.98 9.45 -10.69
CA TRP A 110 6.21 8.47 -11.75
C TRP A 110 7.15 7.33 -11.36
N GLU A 111 7.87 7.42 -10.23
CA GLU A 111 8.59 6.26 -9.69
C GLU A 111 7.63 5.19 -9.15
N LEU A 112 6.37 5.53 -8.84
CA LEU A 112 5.33 4.56 -8.48
C LEU A 112 4.84 3.75 -9.70
N ALA A 113 4.97 4.28 -10.92
CA ALA A 113 4.59 3.57 -12.13
C ALA A 113 5.59 2.45 -12.49
N ARG A 114 6.80 2.48 -11.91
CA ARG A 114 7.81 1.45 -12.13
C ARG A 114 7.44 0.18 -11.34
N PRO A 115 7.26 -0.98 -11.99
CA PRO A 115 6.85 -2.19 -11.30
C PRO A 115 7.86 -2.65 -10.25
N ARG A 116 7.39 -2.93 -9.04
CA ARG A 116 8.21 -3.43 -7.92
C ARG A 116 7.74 -4.80 -7.45
N VAL A 117 8.68 -5.73 -7.35
CA VAL A 117 8.44 -7.06 -6.76
C VAL A 117 8.55 -6.93 -5.24
N VAL A 118 7.47 -7.24 -4.52
CA VAL A 118 7.40 -7.21 -3.05
C VAL A 118 7.64 -8.59 -2.43
N LEU A 119 7.52 -9.65 -3.23
CA LEU A 119 7.81 -11.01 -2.80
C LEU A 119 9.28 -11.13 -2.41
N GLU A 120 9.53 -11.51 -1.16
CA GLU A 120 10.88 -11.72 -0.64
C GLU A 120 11.43 -13.07 -1.09
N ASN A 121 12.75 -13.15 -1.28
CA ASN A 121 13.44 -14.42 -1.57
C ASN A 121 13.74 -15.18 -0.28
N ASP A 122 14.83 -14.81 0.41
CA ASP A 122 15.31 -15.46 1.65
C ASP A 122 14.87 -14.71 2.93
N GLY A 123 14.26 -13.52 2.79
CA GLY A 123 13.97 -12.56 3.88
C GLY A 123 15.22 -11.95 4.54
N ASN A 124 16.42 -12.38 4.16
CA ASN A 124 17.70 -11.96 4.74
C ASN A 124 18.51 -11.01 3.83
N ASP A 125 17.87 -10.45 2.81
CA ASP A 125 18.52 -9.60 1.81
C ASP A 125 19.19 -8.38 2.44
N HIS A 126 18.59 -7.81 3.50
CA HIS A 126 19.11 -6.67 4.24
C HIS A 126 20.54 -6.88 4.79
N ARG A 127 20.98 -8.13 5.02
CA ARG A 127 22.32 -8.43 5.54
C ARG A 127 23.42 -8.25 4.49
N ARG A 128 23.07 -8.34 3.21
CA ARG A 128 24.01 -8.26 2.09
C ARG A 128 24.20 -6.83 1.58
N TYR A 129 23.32 -5.91 1.99
CA TYR A 129 23.29 -4.54 1.49
C TYR A 129 24.16 -3.60 2.31
N ASN A 130 25.05 -2.89 1.61
CA ASN A 130 25.92 -1.87 2.18
C ASN A 130 25.59 -0.51 1.56
N TRP A 131 24.86 0.34 2.27
CA TRP A 131 24.36 1.64 1.79
C TRP A 131 25.43 2.74 1.65
N GLN A 132 26.71 2.36 1.56
CA GLN A 132 27.82 3.22 1.15
C GLN A 132 27.68 3.71 -0.28
N ASN A 133 27.04 2.92 -1.14
CA ASN A 133 26.64 3.27 -2.49
C ASN A 133 25.13 3.00 -2.64
N ILE A 134 24.48 3.62 -3.62
CA ILE A 134 23.04 3.42 -3.82
C ILE A 134 22.73 2.10 -4.55
N GLN A 135 23.63 1.64 -5.45
CA GLN A 135 23.51 0.36 -6.11
C GLN A 135 23.86 -0.78 -5.15
N GLN A 136 23.01 -1.79 -5.10
CA GLN A 136 23.21 -2.98 -4.28
C GLN A 136 23.15 -4.23 -5.16
N PRO A 137 23.97 -5.25 -4.85
CA PRO A 137 23.96 -6.48 -5.63
C PRO A 137 22.61 -7.19 -5.49
N GLY A 138 21.98 -7.52 -6.63
CA GLY A 138 20.69 -8.23 -6.65
C GLY A 138 19.45 -7.37 -6.35
N LYS A 139 19.61 -6.10 -6.00
CA LYS A 139 18.49 -5.16 -5.83
C LYS A 139 18.38 -4.25 -7.06
N LYS A 140 17.17 -4.07 -7.58
CA LYS A 140 16.90 -3.07 -8.62
C LYS A 140 16.97 -1.66 -8.03
N LEU A 141 17.39 -0.70 -8.84
CA LEU A 141 17.41 0.71 -8.47
C LEU A 141 15.97 1.22 -8.26
N ASP A 142 15.67 1.66 -7.04
CA ASP A 142 14.35 2.11 -6.61
C ASP A 142 14.43 3.30 -5.63
N GLY A 143 13.27 3.90 -5.35
CA GLY A 143 13.16 4.95 -4.33
C GLY A 143 13.56 4.49 -2.92
N GLU A 144 13.42 3.21 -2.59
CA GLU A 144 13.89 2.68 -1.31
C GLU A 144 15.41 2.77 -1.20
N SER A 145 16.14 2.59 -2.29
CA SER A 145 17.60 2.73 -2.32
C SER A 145 18.02 4.16 -2.02
N VAL A 146 17.27 5.17 -2.49
CA VAL A 146 17.47 6.59 -2.14
C VAL A 146 17.24 6.82 -0.65
N VAL A 147 16.14 6.29 -0.11
CA VAL A 147 15.79 6.45 1.31
C VAL A 147 16.84 5.83 2.22
N GLN A 148 17.30 4.62 1.91
CA GLN A 148 18.32 3.93 2.69
C GLN A 148 19.70 4.60 2.56
N ARG A 149 20.05 5.09 1.37
CA ARG A 149 21.25 5.90 1.14
C ARG A 149 21.21 7.21 1.93
N GLN A 150 20.09 7.92 1.92
CA GLN A 150 19.87 9.13 2.71
C GLN A 150 19.99 8.84 4.21
N LEU A 151 19.38 7.74 4.68
CA LEU A 151 19.47 7.30 6.08
C LEU A 151 20.92 6.97 6.47
N TYR A 152 21.64 6.26 5.61
CA TYR A 152 23.05 5.95 5.82
C TYR A 152 23.90 7.22 5.96
N LEU A 153 23.69 8.21 5.10
CA LEU A 153 24.41 9.49 5.18
C LEU A 153 24.11 10.21 6.51
N LEU A 154 22.85 10.23 6.94
CA LEU A 154 22.45 10.84 8.22
C LEU A 154 23.06 10.15 9.44
N ASN A 155 23.34 8.86 9.34
CA ASN A 155 23.88 8.04 10.43
C ASN A 155 25.41 8.06 10.49
N ASN A 156 26.11 8.25 9.36
CA ASN A 156 27.56 8.12 9.25
C ASN A 156 28.32 9.40 8.94
N VAL A 157 27.66 10.43 8.38
CA VAL A 157 28.29 11.71 8.09
C VAL A 157 27.97 12.69 9.22
N PRO A 158 28.98 13.31 9.86
CA PRO A 158 28.74 14.23 10.95
C PRO A 158 28.04 15.50 10.47
N ASP A 159 27.05 15.95 11.25
CA ASP A 159 26.38 17.26 11.11
C ASP A 159 25.73 17.53 9.74
N ILE A 160 25.43 16.46 8.98
CA ILE A 160 24.71 16.58 7.72
C ILE A 160 23.22 16.86 7.97
N THR A 161 22.65 17.80 7.21
CA THR A 161 21.22 18.07 7.26
C THR A 161 20.43 17.05 6.45
N LYS A 162 19.16 16.85 6.82
CA LYS A 162 18.23 15.95 6.10
C LYS A 162 18.13 16.30 4.61
N GLY A 163 18.08 17.59 4.28
CA GLY A 163 18.01 18.09 2.90
C GLY A 163 19.30 17.84 2.11
N ALA A 164 20.47 18.10 2.71
CA ALA A 164 21.74 17.83 2.05
C ALA A 164 21.94 16.33 1.77
N ALA A 165 21.59 15.46 2.74
CA ALA A 165 21.63 14.02 2.55
C ALA A 165 20.65 13.55 1.45
N TYR A 166 19.47 14.17 1.38
CA TYR A 166 18.49 13.90 0.33
C TYR A 166 19.02 14.28 -1.05
N ASP A 167 19.60 15.48 -1.18
CA ASP A 167 20.12 15.96 -2.46
C ASP A 167 21.27 15.11 -2.99
N ILE A 168 22.16 14.64 -2.11
CA ILE A 168 23.26 13.74 -2.50
C ILE A 168 22.68 12.42 -3.03
N ALA A 169 21.81 11.76 -2.25
CA ALA A 169 21.20 10.50 -2.65
C ALA A 169 20.37 10.62 -3.94
N ARG A 170 19.66 11.74 -4.10
CA ARG A 170 18.84 12.05 -5.27
C ARG A 170 19.68 12.29 -6.53
N ARG A 171 20.81 12.99 -6.43
CA ARG A 171 21.72 13.19 -7.57
C ARG A 171 22.37 11.87 -8.01
N GLU A 172 22.82 11.05 -7.05
CA GLU A 172 23.33 9.70 -7.34
C GLU A 172 22.26 8.87 -8.07
N PHE A 173 21.02 8.93 -7.60
CA PHE A 173 19.89 8.24 -8.23
C PHE A 173 19.61 8.72 -9.65
N TYR A 174 19.60 10.03 -9.90
CA TYR A 174 19.38 10.59 -11.24
C TYR A 174 20.47 10.20 -12.23
N GLN A 175 21.73 10.20 -11.79
CA GLN A 175 22.84 9.77 -12.64
C GLN A 175 22.66 8.32 -13.10
N LEU A 176 22.28 7.43 -12.18
CA LEU A 176 22.07 6.02 -12.53
C LEU A 176 20.83 5.80 -13.38
N ARG A 177 19.74 6.53 -13.13
CA ARG A 177 18.55 6.48 -14.00
C ARG A 177 18.85 6.96 -15.41
N LEU A 178 19.59 8.05 -15.54
CA LEU A 178 20.03 8.55 -16.83
C LEU A 178 20.91 7.51 -17.54
N GLN A 179 21.84 6.91 -16.81
CA GLN A 179 22.70 5.86 -17.35
C GLN A 179 21.86 4.66 -17.86
N GLU A 180 20.92 4.15 -17.06
CA GLU A 180 20.03 3.05 -17.48
C GLU A 180 19.24 3.39 -18.75
N ASP A 181 18.74 4.62 -18.88
CA ASP A 181 17.95 5.03 -20.04
C ASP A 181 18.81 5.23 -21.30
N VAL A 182 20.04 5.75 -21.15
CA VAL A 182 21.02 5.84 -22.24
C VAL A 182 21.46 4.45 -22.68
N GLU A 183 21.77 3.56 -21.74
CA GLU A 183 22.17 2.18 -22.02
C GLU A 183 21.10 1.43 -22.84
N ARG A 184 19.81 1.57 -22.48
CA ARG A 184 18.71 0.95 -23.26
C ARG A 184 18.65 1.48 -24.69
N ARG A 185 18.77 2.80 -24.89
CA ARG A 185 18.71 3.43 -26.22
C ARG A 185 19.88 3.00 -27.10
N VAL A 186 21.10 3.11 -26.57
CA VAL A 186 22.31 2.73 -27.28
C VAL A 186 22.28 1.24 -27.64
N ALA A 187 21.88 0.37 -26.70
CA ALA A 187 21.77 -1.07 -26.98
C ALA A 187 20.76 -1.38 -28.10
N GLN A 188 19.64 -0.66 -28.17
CA GLN A 188 18.69 -0.81 -29.26
C GLN A 188 19.27 -0.34 -30.59
N GLU A 189 19.92 0.83 -30.62
CA GLU A 189 20.55 1.38 -31.82
C GLU A 189 21.67 0.46 -32.36
N GLU A 190 22.53 -0.05 -31.48
CA GLU A 190 23.60 -0.99 -31.84
C GLU A 190 23.06 -2.32 -32.37
N ALA A 191 21.98 -2.83 -31.76
CA ALA A 191 21.31 -4.04 -32.23
C ALA A 191 20.71 -3.84 -33.64
N LEU A 192 20.05 -2.69 -33.88
CA LEU A 192 19.51 -2.37 -35.21
C LEU A 192 20.63 -2.20 -36.25
N ALA A 193 21.72 -1.51 -35.88
CA ALA A 193 22.87 -1.31 -36.75
C ALA A 193 23.56 -2.63 -37.13
N THR A 194 23.50 -3.64 -36.26
CA THR A 194 24.02 -5.00 -36.53
C THR A 194 23.01 -5.91 -37.23
N GLY A 195 21.82 -5.41 -37.60
CA GLY A 195 20.81 -6.13 -38.37
C GLY A 195 19.84 -6.95 -37.51
N ALA A 196 19.79 -6.74 -36.20
CA ALA A 196 18.72 -7.29 -35.38
C ALA A 196 17.39 -6.61 -35.73
N TYR A 197 16.29 -7.38 -35.72
CA TYR A 197 14.94 -6.87 -35.89
C TYR A 197 14.15 -7.11 -34.61
N PHE A 198 13.33 -6.13 -34.23
CA PHE A 198 12.46 -6.20 -33.07
C PHE A 198 11.00 -6.36 -33.52
N GLY A 199 10.15 -6.86 -32.62
CA GLY A 199 8.70 -6.87 -32.82
C GLY A 199 8.10 -5.46 -32.80
N PRO A 200 6.75 -5.34 -32.83
CA PRO A 200 6.10 -4.05 -32.72
C PRO A 200 6.46 -3.36 -31.40
N ASP A 201 6.67 -2.06 -31.47
CA ASP A 201 6.94 -1.24 -30.29
C ASP A 201 5.71 -1.18 -29.37
N MET A 202 5.93 -0.91 -28.08
CA MET A 202 4.85 -0.77 -27.12
C MET A 202 3.89 0.36 -27.47
N HIS A 203 4.35 1.41 -28.16
CA HIS A 203 3.47 2.45 -28.68
C HIS A 203 2.48 1.90 -29.72
N THR A 204 2.96 1.08 -30.67
CA THR A 204 2.09 0.46 -31.68
C THR A 204 1.09 -0.50 -31.04
N VAL A 205 1.55 -1.34 -30.11
CA VAL A 205 0.66 -2.25 -29.37
C VAL A 205 -0.39 -1.47 -28.57
N GLY A 206 0.00 -0.35 -27.93
CA GLY A 206 -0.93 0.53 -27.22
C GLY A 206 -2.02 1.10 -28.13
N MET A 207 -1.64 1.65 -29.29
CA MET A 207 -2.57 2.18 -30.28
C MET A 207 -3.56 1.12 -30.80
N GLU A 208 -3.10 -0.11 -31.00
CA GLU A 208 -3.97 -1.22 -31.41
C GLU A 208 -5.03 -1.55 -30.36
N LEU A 209 -4.66 -1.53 -29.07
CA LEU A 209 -5.59 -1.74 -27.96
C LEU A 209 -6.59 -0.59 -27.83
N GLU A 210 -6.13 0.66 -27.97
CA GLU A 210 -6.98 1.85 -27.94
C GLU A 210 -8.02 1.84 -29.07
N ASN A 211 -7.61 1.46 -30.29
CA ASN A 211 -8.53 1.31 -31.41
C ASN A 211 -9.60 0.25 -31.14
N GLN A 212 -9.24 -0.87 -30.51
CA GLN A 212 -10.21 -1.92 -30.17
C GLN A 212 -11.26 -1.43 -29.17
N GLU A 213 -10.85 -0.66 -28.16
CA GLU A 213 -11.79 -0.07 -27.20
C GLU A 213 -12.62 1.06 -27.81
N TYR A 214 -12.03 1.87 -28.70
CA TYR A 214 -12.75 2.91 -29.43
C TYR A 214 -13.88 2.35 -30.30
N GLU A 215 -13.62 1.26 -31.04
CA GLU A 215 -14.67 0.62 -31.86
C GLU A 215 -15.79 0.03 -30.99
N LYS A 216 -15.46 -0.54 -29.81
CA LYS A 216 -16.48 -0.97 -28.84
C LYS A 216 -17.32 0.21 -28.34
N TRP A 217 -16.66 1.31 -27.97
CA TRP A 217 -17.34 2.52 -27.53
C TRP A 217 -18.24 3.11 -28.63
N LYS A 218 -17.78 3.10 -29.89
CA LYS A 218 -18.54 3.60 -31.03
C LYS A 218 -19.85 2.82 -31.23
N VAL A 219 -19.80 1.49 -31.20
CA VAL A 219 -21.00 0.65 -31.30
C VAL A 219 -21.97 0.92 -30.14
N TRP A 220 -21.44 1.10 -28.93
CA TRP A 220 -22.25 1.47 -27.76
C TRP A 220 -22.90 2.85 -27.90
N ALA A 221 -22.15 3.86 -28.31
CA ALA A 221 -22.62 5.23 -28.49
C ALA A 221 -23.69 5.34 -29.59
N GLU A 222 -23.53 4.59 -30.69
CA GLU A 222 -24.56 4.47 -31.73
C GLU A 222 -25.86 3.87 -31.16
N GLY A 223 -25.76 2.83 -30.32
CA GLY A 223 -26.91 2.24 -29.65
C GLY A 223 -27.58 3.18 -28.64
N GLU A 224 -26.81 3.93 -27.87
CA GLU A 224 -27.32 4.93 -26.93
C GLU A 224 -28.02 6.09 -27.65
N ASN A 225 -27.41 6.61 -28.72
CA ASN A 225 -28.02 7.64 -29.55
C ASN A 225 -29.36 7.17 -30.12
N GLN A 226 -29.43 5.95 -30.65
CA GLN A 226 -30.69 5.36 -31.13
C GLN A 226 -31.73 5.24 -30.00
N ALA A 227 -31.33 4.81 -28.81
CA ALA A 227 -32.23 4.72 -27.66
C ALA A 227 -32.72 6.10 -27.20
N MET A 228 -31.84 7.11 -27.24
CA MET A 228 -32.17 8.49 -26.90
C MET A 228 -33.14 9.10 -27.92
N GLU A 229 -32.89 8.91 -29.22
CA GLU A 229 -33.80 9.30 -30.30
C GLU A 229 -35.17 8.62 -30.16
N GLN A 230 -35.21 7.33 -29.85
CA GLN A 230 -36.46 6.61 -29.61
C GLN A 230 -37.22 7.17 -28.40
N ARG A 231 -36.53 7.52 -27.31
CA ARG A 231 -37.15 8.16 -26.15
C ARG A 231 -37.70 9.54 -26.48
N LEU A 232 -36.94 10.36 -27.22
CA LEU A 232 -37.39 11.67 -27.68
C LEU A 232 -38.60 11.55 -28.60
N ALA A 233 -38.58 10.62 -29.56
CA ALA A 233 -39.71 10.35 -30.44
C ALA A 233 -40.96 9.86 -29.67
N ALA A 234 -40.77 9.04 -28.63
CA ALA A 234 -41.86 8.60 -27.76
C ALA A 234 -42.43 9.76 -26.92
N PHE A 235 -41.60 10.70 -26.49
CA PHE A 235 -42.02 11.90 -25.76
C PHE A 235 -42.79 12.87 -26.69
N THR A 236 -42.29 13.14 -27.89
CA THR A 236 -42.99 13.97 -28.89
C THR A 236 -44.26 13.31 -29.42
N GLY A 237 -44.32 11.97 -29.46
CA GLY A 237 -45.51 11.21 -29.81
C GLY A 237 -46.59 11.18 -28.72
N SER A 238 -46.25 11.54 -27.48
CA SER A 238 -47.18 11.61 -26.34
C SER A 238 -47.93 12.95 -26.25
N THR A 239 -47.48 14.00 -26.95
CA THR A 239 -48.26 15.24 -27.10
C THR A 239 -49.07 15.15 -28.39
N GLY A 240 -50.31 14.65 -28.27
CA GLY A 240 -51.29 14.73 -29.35
C GLY A 240 -51.49 16.18 -29.83
N PRO A 241 -52.02 16.38 -31.06
CA PRO A 241 -51.98 17.66 -31.75
C PRO A 241 -52.69 18.73 -30.92
N ARG A 242 -51.91 19.68 -30.40
CA ARG A 242 -52.43 20.99 -30.02
C ARG A 242 -52.06 21.93 -31.16
N GLU A 243 -53.09 22.49 -31.79
CA GLU A 243 -52.98 23.39 -32.93
C GLU A 243 -51.91 24.47 -32.71
N GLU A 244 -51.14 24.70 -33.78
CA GLU A 244 -50.11 25.72 -33.94
C GLU A 244 -50.50 27.08 -33.35
N SER A 245 -49.56 27.68 -32.61
CA SER A 245 -49.28 29.11 -32.79
C SER A 245 -47.91 29.47 -32.23
N GLY A 246 -47.10 30.10 -33.09
CA GLY A 246 -46.28 31.24 -32.70
C GLY A 246 -44.81 30.98 -32.39
N GLU A 247 -43.99 31.33 -33.37
CA GLU A 247 -42.72 32.06 -33.23
C GLU A 247 -41.50 31.32 -32.64
N ALA A 248 -40.50 31.18 -33.51
CA ALA A 248 -39.13 30.89 -33.14
C ALA A 248 -38.55 32.08 -32.37
N GLU A 249 -38.15 31.85 -31.13
CA GLU A 249 -37.12 32.65 -30.47
C GLU A 249 -35.99 31.72 -30.01
N ASP A 250 -34.79 32.16 -30.35
CA ASP A 250 -33.48 31.54 -30.20
C ASP A 250 -33.10 31.56 -28.70
N GLU A 251 -33.32 30.47 -27.97
CA GLU A 251 -32.77 30.29 -26.63
C GLU A 251 -31.83 29.08 -26.60
N THR A 252 -30.53 29.37 -26.65
CA THR A 252 -29.49 28.46 -26.21
C THR A 252 -29.79 28.03 -24.76
N PRO A 253 -30.00 26.73 -24.46
CA PRO A 253 -30.20 26.33 -23.08
C PRO A 253 -28.86 26.46 -22.34
N LEU A 254 -28.88 27.39 -21.38
CA LEU A 254 -27.93 27.51 -20.30
C LEU A 254 -27.76 26.13 -19.64
N ILE A 255 -26.53 25.64 -19.57
CA ILE A 255 -26.19 24.42 -18.83
C ILE A 255 -26.38 24.76 -17.35
N ASP A 256 -27.51 24.32 -16.77
CA ASP A 256 -27.71 24.38 -15.32
C ASP A 256 -26.72 23.41 -14.64
N GLU A 257 -25.92 23.96 -13.73
CA GLU A 257 -24.81 23.33 -13.01
C GLU A 257 -25.23 22.30 -11.94
N GLU A 258 -26.29 21.50 -12.16
CA GLU A 258 -26.83 20.58 -11.13
C GLU A 258 -26.62 19.08 -11.35
N ASP A 259 -26.02 18.64 -12.45
CA ASP A 259 -25.59 17.23 -12.59
C ASP A 259 -24.09 17.06 -12.23
N VAL A 260 -23.75 17.46 -11.00
CA VAL A 260 -22.55 16.96 -10.31
C VAL A 260 -22.82 15.51 -9.94
N ILE A 261 -22.22 14.60 -10.71
CA ILE A 261 -22.17 13.16 -10.46
C ILE A 261 -21.63 12.92 -9.05
N VAL A 262 -22.52 12.57 -8.12
CA VAL A 262 -22.16 11.96 -6.84
C VAL A 262 -21.81 10.49 -7.11
N PRO A 263 -20.62 10.00 -6.74
CA PRO A 263 -20.25 8.60 -6.95
C PRO A 263 -21.12 7.68 -6.06
N PRO A 264 -21.45 6.46 -6.52
CA PRO A 264 -22.38 5.58 -5.82
C PRO A 264 -21.80 5.10 -4.50
N GLU A 265 -22.56 5.34 -3.43
CA GLU A 265 -22.30 4.91 -2.06
C GLU A 265 -22.40 3.38 -1.96
N GLU A 266 -21.42 2.79 -1.28
CA GLU A 266 -21.27 1.35 -1.07
C GLU A 266 -22.50 0.75 -0.40
N ALA A 267 -22.88 -0.45 -0.82
CA ALA A 267 -23.95 -1.24 -0.21
C ALA A 267 -23.63 -1.56 1.27
N GLU A 268 -24.20 -0.79 2.19
CA GLU A 268 -24.26 -1.17 3.60
C GLU A 268 -25.31 -2.27 3.82
N VAL A 269 -24.84 -3.33 4.49
CA VAL A 269 -25.59 -4.49 4.95
C VAL A 269 -26.59 -4.06 6.03
N GLU A 270 -27.88 -4.35 5.80
CA GLU A 270 -28.96 -4.22 6.79
C GLU A 270 -28.62 -4.97 8.10
N VAL A 271 -28.54 -4.23 9.21
CA VAL A 271 -28.58 -4.78 10.57
C VAL A 271 -29.96 -4.48 11.16
N PRO A 272 -30.71 -5.48 11.69
CA PRO A 272 -32.05 -5.25 12.21
C PRO A 272 -32.02 -4.44 13.52
N SER A 273 -32.96 -3.50 13.59
CA SER A 273 -33.18 -2.55 14.68
C SER A 273 -33.54 -3.22 16.01
N ARG A 274 -33.04 -2.64 17.11
CA ARG A 274 -33.48 -2.91 18.49
C ARG A 274 -34.31 -1.74 18.98
N SER A 275 -35.53 -2.03 19.41
CA SER A 275 -36.49 -1.09 20.02
C SER A 275 -36.01 -0.57 21.38
N PRO A 276 -36.57 0.56 21.87
CA PRO A 276 -35.99 1.33 22.98
C PRO A 276 -36.55 0.88 24.33
N ILE A 277 -35.66 0.61 25.29
CA ILE A 277 -35.78 0.86 26.74
C ILE A 277 -34.38 1.17 27.26
#